data_AF-A0A6N6PAG1-F1
#
_entry.id   AF-A0A6N6PAG1-F1
#
_cell.length_a   1.000
_cell.length_b   1.000
_cell.length_c   1.000
_cell.angle_alpha   90.00
_cell.angle_beta   90.00
_cell.angle_gamma   90.00
#
_symmetry.space_group_name_H-M   'P 1'
#
loop_
_entity.id
_entity.type
_entity.pdbx_description
1 polymer ?
#
loop_
_entity_poly.entity_id
_entity_poly.type
_entity_poly.pdbx_seq_one_letter_code
_entity_poly.pdbx_strand_id
1 'polypeptide(L)'
;MAISHFPGDVGGDLANVNRWRQQLGLAPVEAAALPPLVTQLSADSVNFALIDATGADTRLVAAWTRHGADTWFFKFSGPAAWVGEQKAKFTAFIESVRFTKPE
;
A
#
# COMPACT_ATOMS: atom_id res chain seq x y z
N MET A 1 -7.84 -9.82 -1.00
CA MET A 1 -7.37 -8.65 -0.23
C MET A 1 -6.90 -9.14 1.13
N ALA A 2 -5.85 -8.55 1.68
CA ALA A 2 -5.33 -8.86 3.00
C ALA A 2 -5.09 -7.57 3.79
N ILE A 3 -5.37 -7.61 5.09
CA ILE A 3 -5.06 -6.54 6.05
C ILE A 3 -4.17 -7.14 7.11
N SER A 4 -3.04 -6.51 7.38
CA SER A 4 -2.05 -6.98 8.35
C SER A 4 -1.36 -5.80 9.01
N HIS A 5 -1.00 -5.93 10.29
CA HIS A 5 -0.19 -4.95 10.98
C HIS A 5 0.97 -5.63 11.70
N PHE A 6 2.06 -4.89 11.87
CA PHE A 6 3.26 -5.35 12.57
C PHE A 6 3.85 -4.22 13.41
N PRO A 7 4.48 -4.52 14.56
CA PRO A 7 5.20 -3.52 15.34
C PRO A 7 6.35 -2.88 14.57
N GLY A 8 6.54 -1.58 14.80
CA GLY A 8 7.63 -0.77 14.24
C GLY A 8 7.43 -0.38 12.78
N ASP A 9 8.52 0.03 12.14
CA ASP A 9 8.53 0.57 10.76
C ASP A 9 8.61 -0.50 9.66
N VAL A 10 8.83 -1.76 10.04
CA VAL A 10 8.81 -2.91 9.10
C VAL A 10 9.76 -2.73 7.90
N GLY A 11 10.87 -2.03 8.13
CA GLY A 11 11.91 -1.71 7.14
C GLY A 11 11.71 -0.41 6.35
N GLY A 12 10.61 0.32 6.57
CA GLY A 12 10.32 1.61 5.95
C GLY A 12 9.79 1.53 4.51
N ASP A 13 9.28 2.65 4.02
CA ASP A 13 8.53 2.74 2.76
C ASP A 13 9.31 2.20 1.55
N LEU A 14 10.56 2.62 1.38
CA LEU A 14 11.40 2.22 0.25
C LEU A 14 11.62 0.70 0.23
N ALA A 15 11.96 0.10 1.37
CA ALA A 15 12.19 -1.33 1.46
C ALA A 15 10.91 -2.12 1.21
N ASN A 16 9.77 -1.65 1.74
CA ASN A 16 8.47 -2.27 1.53
C ASN A 16 8.03 -2.20 0.06
N VAL A 17 8.14 -1.04 -0.58
CA VAL A 17 7.82 -0.86 -2.01
C VAL A 17 8.72 -1.72 -2.88
N ASN A 18 10.04 -1.75 -2.63
CA ASN A 18 10.95 -2.60 -3.39
C ASN A 18 10.68 -4.09 -3.19
N ARG A 19 10.31 -4.52 -1.98
CA ARG A 19 9.89 -5.90 -1.70
C ARG A 19 8.67 -6.28 -2.54
N TRP A 20 7.68 -5.41 -2.64
CA TRP A 20 6.49 -5.65 -3.46
C TRP A 20 6.78 -5.61 -4.95
N ARG A 21 7.63 -4.70 -5.41
CA ARG A 21 8.10 -4.65 -6.81
C ARG A 21 8.80 -5.95 -7.20
N GLN A 22 9.68 -6.47 -6.35
CA GLN A 22 10.34 -7.76 -6.57
C GLN A 22 9.35 -8.93 -6.64
N GLN A 23 8.31 -8.94 -5.80
CA GLN A 23 7.22 -9.94 -5.88
C GLN A 23 6.48 -9.92 -7.22
N LEU A 24 6.48 -8.78 -7.92
CA LEU A 24 5.89 -8.59 -9.24
C LEU A 24 6.89 -8.76 -10.39
N GLY A 25 8.15 -9.10 -10.10
CA GLY A 25 9.23 -9.19 -11.10
C GLY A 25 9.71 -7.83 -11.62
N LEU A 26 9.40 -6.72 -10.93
CA LEU A 26 9.83 -5.38 -11.29
C LEU A 26 11.19 -5.07 -10.63
N ALA A 27 12.03 -4.29 -11.33
CA ALA A 27 13.28 -3.79 -10.78
C ALA A 27 13.02 -2.89 -9.55
N PRO A 28 13.89 -2.89 -8.53
CA PRO A 28 13.77 -1.96 -7.41
C PRO A 28 13.93 -0.51 -7.89
N VAL A 29 13.43 0.43 -7.10
CA VAL A 29 13.66 1.87 -7.27
C VAL A 29 14.59 2.41 -6.19
N GLU A 30 15.29 3.48 -6.53
CA GLU A 30 16.07 4.27 -5.57
C GLU A 30 15.18 5.24 -4.79
N ALA A 31 15.69 5.74 -3.66
CA ALA A 31 14.95 6.64 -2.78
C ALA A 31 14.37 7.87 -3.50
N ALA A 32 15.14 8.45 -4.44
CA ALA A 32 14.71 9.63 -5.21
C ALA A 32 13.54 9.34 -6.17
N ALA A 33 13.33 8.09 -6.56
CA ALA A 33 12.26 7.67 -7.47
C ALA A 33 11.01 7.20 -6.73
N LEU A 34 11.04 7.09 -5.39
CA LEU A 34 9.89 6.66 -4.59
C LEU A 34 8.75 7.69 -4.54
N PRO A 35 8.97 9.00 -4.25
CA PRO A 35 7.89 9.97 -4.09
C PRO A 35 6.85 10.00 -5.23
N PRO A 36 7.23 9.99 -6.53
CA PRO A 36 6.24 10.02 -7.61
C PRO A 36 5.44 8.71 -7.76
N LEU A 37 5.86 7.60 -7.13
CA LEU A 37 5.12 6.34 -7.14
C LEU A 37 4.05 6.28 -6.05
N VAL A 38 4.16 7.16 -5.04
CA VAL A 38 3.29 7.14 -3.86
C VAL A 38 2.18 8.18 -4.03
N THR A 39 0.95 7.70 -4.00
CA THR A 39 -0.25 8.54 -3.86
C THR A 39 -0.60 8.67 -2.38
N GLN A 40 -0.93 9.88 -1.93
CA GLN A 40 -1.43 10.09 -0.58
C GLN A 40 -2.97 10.03 -0.58
N LEU A 41 -3.54 9.31 0.37
CA LEU A 41 -4.98 9.27 0.66
C LEU A 41 -5.21 9.70 2.10
N SER A 42 -6.41 10.23 2.39
CA SER A 42 -6.80 10.59 3.75
C SER A 42 -8.08 9.86 4.13
N ALA A 43 -8.11 9.30 5.34
CA ALA A 43 -9.30 8.69 5.94
C ALA A 43 -9.43 9.22 7.37
N ASP A 44 -10.46 10.02 7.63
CA ASP A 44 -10.61 10.76 8.90
C ASP A 44 -9.35 11.59 9.22
N SER A 45 -8.68 11.31 10.35
CA SER A 45 -7.47 11.99 10.81
C SER A 45 -6.16 11.28 10.39
N VAL A 46 -6.26 10.20 9.61
CA VAL A 46 -5.11 9.35 9.23
C VAL A 46 -4.79 9.48 7.74
N ASN A 47 -3.50 9.68 7.44
CA ASN A 47 -2.98 9.68 6.07
C ASN A 47 -2.43 8.30 5.70
N PHE A 48 -2.70 7.87 4.49
CA PHE A 48 -2.23 6.62 3.92
C PHE A 48 -1.36 6.92 2.71
N ALA A 49 -0.22 6.25 2.63
CA ALA A 49 0.52 6.10 1.40
C ALA A 49 -0.10 4.96 0.59
N LEU A 50 -0.19 5.12 -0.73
CA LEU A 50 -0.67 4.11 -1.66
C LEU A 50 0.28 3.98 -2.83
N ILE A 51 0.57 2.74 -3.24
CA ILE A 51 1.18 2.45 -4.54
C ILE A 51 0.28 1.58 -5.38
N ASP A 52 0.52 1.63 -6.68
CA ASP A 52 -0.12 0.81 -7.69
C ASP A 52 0.94 0.32 -8.67
N ALA A 53 1.25 -0.97 -8.61
CA ALA A 53 2.31 -1.58 -9.39
C ALA A 53 1.77 -2.78 -10.16
N THR A 54 2.11 -2.87 -11.44
CA THR A 54 1.68 -3.95 -12.33
C THR A 54 2.92 -4.65 -12.88
N GLY A 55 3.03 -5.95 -12.62
CA GLY A 55 3.98 -6.87 -13.28
C GLY A 55 3.38 -7.43 -14.57
N ALA A 56 3.86 -8.59 -15.01
CA ALA A 56 3.38 -9.21 -16.26
C ALA A 56 1.87 -9.54 -16.21
N ASP A 57 1.47 -10.39 -15.25
CA ASP A 57 0.07 -10.85 -15.12
C ASP A 57 -0.60 -10.42 -13.83
N THR A 58 0.20 -9.94 -12.87
CA THR A 58 -0.25 -9.60 -11.52
C THR A 58 -0.13 -8.10 -11.28
N ARG A 59 -1.13 -7.52 -10.65
CA ARG A 59 -1.10 -6.13 -10.16
C ARG A 59 -1.30 -6.12 -8.65
N LEU A 60 -0.58 -5.22 -7.99
CA LEU A 60 -0.74 -4.92 -6.57
C LEU A 60 -1.13 -3.45 -6.42
N VAL A 61 -2.24 -3.22 -5.73
CA VAL A 61 -2.54 -1.94 -5.10
C VAL A 61 -2.33 -2.13 -3.60
N ALA A 62 -1.44 -1.35 -3.01
CA ALA A 62 -1.11 -1.45 -1.58
C ALA A 62 -1.21 -0.08 -0.94
N ALA A 63 -1.93 0.00 0.17
CA ALA A 63 -1.96 1.19 1.02
C ALA A 63 -1.38 0.86 2.39
N TRP A 64 -0.71 1.83 3.02
CA TRP A 64 -0.17 1.66 4.36
C TRP A 64 -0.13 2.97 5.14
N THR A 65 -0.14 2.84 6.46
CA THR A 65 0.00 3.96 7.39
C THR A 65 0.63 3.48 8.69
N ARG A 66 1.22 4.40 9.44
CA ARG A 66 1.60 4.16 10.84
C ARG A 66 0.46 4.61 11.74
N HIS A 67 0.12 3.77 12.71
CA HIS A 67 -0.86 4.09 13.74
C HIS A 67 -0.37 3.51 15.07
N GLY A 68 0.04 4.39 15.98
CA GLY A 68 0.72 4.05 17.23
C GLY A 68 2.07 3.39 16.98
N ALA A 69 2.32 2.29 17.68
CA ALA A 69 3.56 1.52 17.54
C ALA A 69 3.60 0.63 16.28
N ASP A 70 2.50 0.53 15.52
CA ASP A 70 2.35 -0.45 14.45
C ASP A 70 2.27 0.22 13.06
N THR A 71 2.76 -0.50 12.05
CA THR A 71 2.48 -0.19 10.64
C THR A 71 1.38 -1.10 10.12
N TRP A 72 0.33 -0.49 9.57
CA TRP A 72 -0.81 -1.17 8.98
C TRP A 72 -0.67 -1.23 7.47
N PHE A 73 -0.89 -2.42 6.90
CA PHE A 73 -0.85 -2.68 5.47
C PHE A 73 -2.19 -3.21 4.97
N PHE A 74 -2.63 -2.66 3.86
CA PHE A 74 -3.82 -3.06 3.12
C PHE A 74 -3.35 -3.44 1.72
N LYS A 75 -3.40 -4.73 1.38
CA LYS A 75 -2.88 -5.25 0.11
C LYS A 75 -3.98 -5.88 -0.73
N PHE A 76 -4.06 -5.43 -1.97
CA PHE A 76 -4.94 -5.99 -2.98
C PHE A 76 -4.12 -6.41 -4.19
N SER A 77 -3.92 -7.73 -4.31
CA SER A 77 -3.09 -8.35 -5.35
C SER A 77 -3.85 -9.45 -6.06
N GLY A 78 -3.59 -9.64 -7.36
CA GLY A 78 -4.26 -10.63 -8.19
C GLY A 78 -4.08 -10.34 -9.68
N PRO A 79 -4.87 -10.98 -10.57
CA PRO A 79 -4.82 -10.75 -12.01
C PRO A 79 -4.93 -9.25 -12.36
N ALA A 80 -4.05 -8.77 -13.22
CA ALA A 80 -3.86 -7.34 -13.47
C ALA A 80 -5.13 -6.62 -13.92
N ALA A 81 -5.91 -7.24 -14.81
CA ALA A 81 -7.18 -6.71 -15.29
C ALA A 81 -8.19 -6.54 -14.14
N TRP A 82 -8.40 -7.60 -13.36
CA TRP A 82 -9.39 -7.60 -12.28
C TRP A 82 -9.02 -6.63 -11.14
N VAL A 83 -7.74 -6.59 -10.76
CA VAL A 83 -7.27 -5.63 -9.76
C VAL A 83 -7.43 -4.19 -10.27
N GLY A 84 -7.16 -3.96 -11.56
CA GLY A 84 -7.38 -2.66 -12.20
C GLY A 84 -8.83 -2.20 -12.14
N GLU A 85 -9.77 -3.08 -12.47
CA GLU A 85 -11.22 -2.80 -12.40
C GLU A 85 -11.71 -2.48 -10.98
N GLN A 86 -11.14 -3.12 -9.97
CA GLN A 86 -11.55 -2.91 -8.58
C GLN A 86 -10.74 -1.81 -7.85
N LYS A 87 -9.76 -1.17 -8.50
CA LYS A 87 -8.90 -0.15 -7.87
C LYS A 87 -9.70 0.96 -7.21
N ALA A 88 -10.71 1.51 -7.89
CA ALA A 88 -11.52 2.59 -7.34
C ALA A 88 -12.26 2.16 -6.05
N LYS A 89 -12.76 0.92 -5.99
CA LYS A 89 -13.40 0.38 -4.78
C LYS A 89 -12.39 0.14 -3.66
N PHE A 90 -11.18 -0.28 -3.99
CA PHE A 90 -10.10 -0.39 -3.01
C PHE A 90 -9.74 0.99 -2.44
N THR A 91 -9.57 2.01 -3.26
CA THR A 91 -9.31 3.39 -2.80
C THR A 91 -10.43 3.88 -1.88
N ALA A 92 -11.69 3.73 -2.28
CA ALA A 92 -12.84 4.09 -1.44
C ALA A 92 -12.87 3.32 -0.11
N PHE A 93 -12.45 2.04 -0.11
CA PHE A 93 -12.30 1.27 1.12
C PHE A 93 -11.22 1.88 2.03
N ILE A 94 -10.06 2.27 1.50
CA ILE A 94 -9.00 2.94 2.29
C ILE A 94 -9.52 4.25 2.91
N GLU A 95 -10.21 5.09 2.14
CA GLU A 95 -10.80 6.36 2.61
C GLU A 95 -11.89 6.16 3.69
N SER A 96 -12.47 4.95 3.77
CA SER A 96 -13.44 4.58 4.80
C SER A 96 -12.83 4.04 6.10
N VAL A 97 -11.52 3.76 6.13
CA VAL A 97 -10.85 3.19 7.31
C VAL A 97 -10.96 4.15 8.49
N ARG A 98 -11.26 3.60 9.68
CA ARG A 98 -11.32 4.32 10.94
C ARG A 98 -10.59 3.52 12.01
N PHE A 99 -9.68 4.17 12.73
CA PHE A 99 -9.10 3.63 13.95
C PHE A 99 -9.96 4.08 15.13
N THR A 100 -10.66 3.13 15.76
CA THR A 100 -11.66 3.42 16.80
C THR A 100 -11.10 3.39 18.22
N LYS A 101 -9.82 3.03 18.37
CA LYS A 101 -9.09 3.14 19.63
C LYS A 101 -7.94 4.12 19.42
N PRO A 102 -7.72 5.06 20.37
CA PRO A 102 -6.54 5.90 20.37
C PRO A 102 -5.27 5.05 20.34
N GLU A 103 -4.18 5.64 19.84
CA GLU A 103 -2.82 5.09 19.93
C GLU A 103 -2.40 4.78 21.37
#